data_AF-A0A150X379-F1
#
_entry.id   AF-A0A150X379-F1
#
_cell.length_a   1.000
_cell.length_b   1.000
_cell.length_c   1.000
_cell.angle_alpha   90.00
_cell.angle_beta   90.00
_cell.angle_gamma   90.00
#
_symmetry.space_group_name_H-M   'P 1'
#
loop_
_entity.id
_entity.type
_entity.pdbx_description
1 polymer ?
#
loop_
_entity_poly.entity_id
_entity_poly.type
_entity_poly.pdbx_seq_one_letter_code
_entity_poly.pdbx_strand_id
1 'polypeptide(L)' 'MKKAVYKTNINCGMCLSTVTPFLNELKEVSEWSVDLSSKDRLLTVKAENIDSDLVIQAVQQAGFKAEKKKSVLGKLF' A
#
# COMPACT_ATOMS: atom_id res chain seq x y z
N MET A 1 -8.48 -13.51 5.15
CA MET A 1 -8.07 -12.15 4.68
C MET A 1 -7.59 -11.22 5.79
N LYS A 2 -6.32 -10.79 5.67
CA LYS A 2 -5.69 -9.74 6.47
C LYS A 2 -5.80 -8.38 5.75
N LYS A 3 -5.57 -7.30 6.49
CA LYS A 3 -5.53 -5.93 5.98
C LYS A 3 -4.27 -5.23 6.47
N ALA A 4 -3.56 -4.55 5.57
CA ALA A 4 -2.44 -3.67 5.91
C ALA A 4 -2.67 -2.28 5.30
N VAL A 5 -2.14 -1.27 5.98
CA VAL A 5 -2.25 0.13 5.56
C VAL A 5 -0.86 0.72 5.52
N TYR A 6 -0.57 1.45 4.46
CA TYR A 6 0.70 2.11 4.20
C TYR A 6 0.46 3.60 3.97
N LYS A 7 1.30 4.42 4.57
CA LYS A 7 1.40 5.83 4.23
C LYS A 7 2.18 5.94 2.92
N THR A 8 1.72 6.76 1.99
CA THR A 8 2.42 6.96 0.70
C THR A 8 2.60 8.43 0.35
N ASN A 9 3.25 8.71 -0.77
CA ASN A 9 3.28 10.05 -1.39
C ASN A 9 2.54 10.11 -2.75
N ILE A 10 1.70 9.12 -3.07
CA ILE A 10 0.88 9.10 -4.28
C ILE A 10 -0.23 10.15 -4.12
N ASN A 11 -0.21 11.23 -4.90
CA ASN A 11 -1.02 12.41 -4.61
C ASN A 11 -1.93 12.90 -5.76
N CYS A 12 -1.92 12.22 -6.90
CA CYS A 12 -2.64 12.65 -8.09
C CYS A 12 -3.22 11.45 -8.86
N GLY A 13 -4.25 11.68 -9.68
CA GLY A 13 -4.87 10.61 -10.48
C GLY A 13 -3.89 9.97 -11.47
N MET A 14 -3.04 10.76 -12.11
CA MET A 14 -1.99 10.25 -13.01
C MET A 14 -0.95 9.41 -12.25
N CYS A 15 -0.59 9.81 -11.03
CA CYS A 15 0.31 9.10 -10.14
C CYS A 15 -0.29 7.73 -9.76
N LEU A 16 -1.59 7.69 -9.50
CA LEU A 16 -2.32 6.45 -9.27
C LEU A 16 -2.29 5.55 -10.50
N SER A 17 -2.51 6.08 -11.70
CA SER A 17 -2.37 5.32 -12.95
C SER A 17 -0.98 4.72 -13.13
N THR A 18 0.09 5.42 -12.71
CA THR A 18 1.48 4.91 -12.74
C THR A 18 1.70 3.75 -11.76
N VAL A 19 1.12 3.78 -10.56
CA VAL A 19 1.31 2.71 -9.56
C VAL A 19 0.47 1.46 -9.84
N THR A 20 -0.71 1.64 -10.46
CA THR A 20 -1.69 0.58 -10.74
C THR A 20 -1.08 -0.71 -11.32
N PRO A 21 -0.28 -0.69 -12.40
CA PRO A 21 0.27 -1.91 -12.97
C PRO A 21 1.15 -2.69 -11.97
N PHE A 22 1.99 -2.00 -11.19
CA PHE A 22 2.87 -2.63 -10.20
C PHE A 22 2.09 -3.28 -9.05
N LEU A 23 1.03 -2.65 -8.57
CA LEU A 23 0.17 -3.23 -7.53
C LEU A 23 -0.70 -4.38 -8.06
N ASN A 24 -1.10 -4.34 -9.33
CA ASN A 24 -1.86 -5.41 -9.97
C ASN A 24 -1.02 -6.67 -10.26
N GLU A 25 0.31 -6.54 -10.36
CA GLU A 25 1.22 -7.68 -10.52
C GLU A 25 1.37 -8.51 -9.23
N LEU A 26 0.98 -7.98 -8.07
CA LEU A 26 1.00 -8.68 -6.79
C LEU A 26 -0.10 -9.75 -6.73
N LYS A 27 0.18 -10.94 -7.26
CA LYS A 27 -0.79 -12.06 -7.36
C LYS A 27 -1.40 -12.49 -6.03
N GLU A 28 -0.70 -12.27 -4.92
CA GLU A 28 -1.19 -12.60 -3.58
C GLU A 28 -2.16 -11.54 -3.02
N VAL A 29 -2.21 -10.35 -3.64
CA VAL A 29 -3.11 -9.26 -3.27
C VAL A 29 -4.46 -9.45 -3.93
N SER A 30 -5.48 -9.59 -3.09
CA SER A 30 -6.88 -9.70 -3.53
C SER A 30 -7.50 -8.34 -3.88
N GLU A 31 -7.13 -7.29 -3.15
CA GLU A 31 -7.70 -5.95 -3.31
C GLU A 31 -6.72 -4.91 -2.78
N TRP A 32 -6.63 -3.77 -3.47
CA TRP A 32 -5.92 -2.61 -2.97
C TRP A 32 -6.66 -1.31 -3.36
N SER A 33 -6.45 -0.26 -2.57
CA SER A 33 -6.99 1.07 -2.85
C SER A 33 -6.13 2.17 -2.24
N VAL A 34 -6.06 3.32 -2.90
CA VAL A 34 -5.35 4.50 -2.41
C VAL A 34 -6.35 5.62 -2.11
N ASP A 35 -6.36 6.10 -0.87
CA ASP A 35 -7.13 7.28 -0.49
C ASP A 35 -6.31 8.55 -0.76
N LEU A 36 -6.52 9.13 -1.95
CA LEU A 36 -5.88 10.38 -2.36
C LEU A 36 -6.39 11.61 -1.59
N SER A 37 -7.52 11.52 -0.90
CA SER A 37 -8.08 12.62 -0.10
C SER A 37 -7.39 12.73 1.28
N SER A 38 -6.94 11.61 1.83
CA SER A 38 -6.24 11.58 3.12
C SER A 38 -4.90 12.32 3.08
N LYS A 39 -4.57 13.08 4.14
CA LYS A 39 -3.27 13.78 4.26
C LYS A 39 -2.06 12.82 4.15
N ASP A 40 -2.25 11.58 4.59
CA ASP A 40 -1.22 10.53 4.56
C ASP A 40 -1.24 9.67 3.29
N ARG A 41 -2.15 9.94 2.34
CA ARG A 41 -2.28 9.20 1.08
C ARG A 41 -2.24 7.68 1.29
N LEU A 42 -3.24 7.18 2.00
CA LEU A 42 -3.22 5.82 2.55
C LEU A 42 -3.47 4.78 1.47
N LEU A 43 -2.51 3.89 1.25
CA LEU A 43 -2.68 2.65 0.51
C LEU A 43 -3.18 1.56 1.47
N THR A 44 -4.34 0.98 1.16
CA THR A 44 -4.88 -0.19 1.84
C THR A 44 -4.70 -1.41 0.96
N VAL A 45 -4.20 -2.51 1.54
CA VAL A 45 -4.02 -3.81 0.85
C VAL A 45 -4.72 -4.91 1.63
N LYS A 46 -5.44 -5.79 0.92
CA LYS A 46 -6.05 -7.01 1.47
C LYS A 46 -5.49 -8.24 0.75
N ALA A 47 -5.15 -9.26 1.52
CA ALA A 47 -4.62 -10.55 1.05
C ALA A 47 -4.79 -11.61 2.14
N GLU A 48 -4.62 -12.90 1.83
CA GLU A 48 -4.55 -13.93 2.87
C GLU A 48 -3.27 -13.82 3.71
N ASN A 49 -2.14 -13.62 3.04
CA ASN A 49 -0.87 -13.26 3.64
C ASN A 49 -0.37 -11.96 3.01
N ILE A 50 0.07 -11.02 3.85
CA ILE A 50 0.57 -9.73 3.41
C ILE A 50 2.06 -9.72 3.63
N ASP A 51 2.82 -9.84 2.54
CA ASP A 51 4.22 -9.45 2.52
C ASP A 51 4.30 -7.92 2.38
N SER A 52 4.79 -7.27 3.44
CA SER A 52 4.89 -5.81 3.45
C SER A 52 6.03 -5.30 2.59
N ASP A 53 7.10 -6.08 2.43
CA ASP A 53 8.26 -5.67 1.66
C ASP A 53 7.94 -5.71 0.17
N LEU A 54 7.20 -6.73 -0.29
CA LEU A 54 6.69 -6.78 -1.67
C LEU A 54 5.78 -5.60 -2.01
N VAL A 55 4.85 -5.24 -1.12
CA VAL A 55 3.97 -4.06 -1.34
C VAL A 55 4.78 -2.78 -1.40
N ILE A 56 5.76 -2.60 -0.50
CA ILE A 56 6.60 -1.40 -0.47
C ILE A 56 7.47 -1.33 -1.73
N GLN A 57 8.08 -2.44 -2.15
CA GLN A 57 8.90 -2.51 -3.36
C GLN A 57 8.10 -2.19 -4.62
N ALA A 58 6.88 -2.70 -4.77
CA ALA A 58 6.02 -2.39 -5.91
C ALA A 58 5.74 -0.88 -6.01
N VAL A 59 5.46 -0.21 -4.88
CA VAL A 59 5.26 1.24 -4.84
C VAL A 59 6.56 2.00 -5.15
N GLN A 60 7.72 1.50 -4.69
CA GLN A 60 9.03 2.08 -4.98
C GLN A 60 9.45 1.95 -6.44
N GLN A 61 9.18 0.80 -7.07
CA GLN A 61 9.43 0.58 -8.49
C GLN A 61 8.61 1.52 -9.37
N ALA A 62 7.40 1.89 -8.94
CA ALA A 62 6.59 2.92 -9.57
C ALA A 62 7.10 4.37 -9.34
N GLY A 63 8.17 4.57 -8.56
CA GLY A 63 8.75 5.88 -8.26
C GLY A 63 8.19 6.58 -7.01
N PHE A 64 7.47 5.87 -6.15
CA PHE A 64 6.80 6.43 -4.97
C PHE A 64 7.36 5.87 -3.65
N LYS A 65 7.00 6.49 -2.54
CA LYS A 65 7.36 6.02 -1.19
C LYS A 65 6.15 5.35 -0.55
N ALA A 66 6.40 4.24 0.15
CA ALA A 66 5.42 3.57 0.99
C ALA A 66 6.06 3.18 2.33
N GLU A 67 5.36 3.44 3.42
CA GLU A 67 5.77 3.07 4.78
C GLU A 67 4.61 2.39 5.49
N LYS A 68 4.84 1.21 6.07
CA LYS A 68 3.80 0.48 6.80
C LYS A 68 3.35 1.30 8.00
N LYS A 69 2.05 1.60 8.07
CA LYS A 69 1.47 2.28 9.22
C LYS A 69 1.56 1.32 10.41
N LYS A 70 2.38 1.67 11.41
CA LYS A 70 2.49 0.88 12.65
C LYS A 70 1.12 0.79 13.30
N SER A 71 0.58 -0.43 13.39
CA SER A 71 -0.57 -0.69 14.25
C SER A 71 -0.05 -0.69 15.68
N VAL A 72 -0.65 0.13 16.54
CA VAL A 72 -0.31 0.24 17.97
C VAL A 72 -0.59 -1.07 18.74
N LEU A 73 -1.20 -2.06 18.10
CA LEU A 73 -1.49 -3.38 18.64
C LEU A 73 -0.26 -4.28 18.89
N GLY A 74 0.95 -3.85 18.55
CA GLY A 74 2.19 -4.56 18.88
C GLY A 74 2.87 -4.16 20.21
N LYS A 75 2.25 -3.27 21.01
CA LYS A 75 2.82 -2.77 22.28
C LYS A 75 2.11 -3.29 23.55
N LEU A 76 1.35 -4.39 23.45
CA LEU A 76 0.59 -4.96 24.58
C LEU A 76 0.98 -6.41 24.92
N PHE A 77 2.14 -6.87 24.45
CA PHE A 77 2.78 -8.10 24.92
C PHE A 77 4.23 -7.80 25.29
#